data_AF-A0A859IAR7-F1
#
_entry.id   AF-A0A859IAR7-F1
#
_cell.length_a   1.000
_cell.length_b   1.000
_cell.length_c   1.000
_cell.angle_alpha   90.00
_cell.angle_beta   90.00
_cell.angle_gamma   90.00
#
_symmetry.space_group_name_H-M   'P 1'
#
loop_
_entity.id
_entity.type
_entity.pdbx_description
1 polymer ?
#
loop_
_entity_poly.entity_id
_entity_poly.type
_entity_poly.pdbx_seq_one_letter_code
_entity_poly.pdbx_strand_id
1 'polypeptide(L)' 'MQNNSKTNKKKYNKEGLIYPSIDKLLDQINSKYKLVHIASKTAHVIEAQKKELPELVCNKVVGKALEEIINDKVKFVFK' A
#
# COMPACT_ATOMS: atom_id res chain seq x y z
N MET A 1 30.40 10.58 11.06
CA MET A 1 29.07 10.21 11.60
C MET A 1 28.26 11.48 11.80
N GLN A 2 27.26 11.72 10.95
CA GLN A 2 26.07 12.53 11.27
C GLN A 2 25.04 12.22 10.17
N ASN A 3 23.97 11.54 10.60
CA ASN A 3 22.97 10.90 9.78
C ASN A 3 21.95 11.95 9.33
N ASN A 4 21.96 12.30 8.04
CA ASN A 4 20.87 13.09 7.45
C ASN A 4 19.70 12.17 7.08
N SER A 5 19.06 11.61 8.11
CA SER A 5 17.72 11.03 7.97
C SER A 5 16.72 12.16 7.75
N LYS A 6 16.63 12.64 6.51
CA LYS A 6 15.53 13.48 6.05
C LYS A 6 14.26 12.62 6.13
N THR A 7 13.61 12.63 7.30
CA THR A 7 12.27 12.07 7.48
C THR A 7 11.33 12.89 6.60
N ASN A 8 11.15 12.44 5.37
CA ASN A 8 10.19 13.00 4.43
C ASN A 8 8.81 12.61 4.96
N LYS A 9 8.26 13.45 5.85
CA LYS A 9 6.89 13.32 6.37
C LYS A 9 5.95 13.43 5.17
N LYS A 10 5.57 12.27 4.59
CA LYS A 10 4.55 12.18 3.53
C LYS A 10 3.27 12.80 4.11
N LYS A 11 2.84 13.93 3.54
CA LYS A 11 1.59 14.63 3.89
C LYS A 11 0.41 13.69 3.65
N TYR A 12 -0.36 13.43 4.70
CA TYR A 12 -1.67 12.80 4.61
C TYR A 12 -2.75 13.85 4.55
N ASN A 13 -3.72 13.68 3.66
CA ASN A 13 -5.01 14.32 3.83
C ASN A 13 -5.87 13.42 4.72
N LYS A 14 -6.50 14.01 5.73
CA LYS A 14 -7.47 13.35 6.62
C LYS A 14 -8.74 12.91 5.87
N GLU A 15 -8.90 13.31 4.62
CA GLU A 15 -10.08 13.06 3.79
C GLU A 15 -9.64 12.43 2.46
N GLY A 16 -9.94 11.13 2.28
CA GLY A 16 -9.87 10.44 0.98
C GLY A 16 -8.58 9.67 0.63
N LEU A 17 -8.74 8.61 -0.19
CA LEU A 17 -7.72 7.71 -0.76
C LEU A 17 -6.82 8.43 -1.78
N ILE A 18 -5.97 9.36 -1.32
CA ILE A 18 -5.04 10.08 -2.21
C ILE A 18 -3.66 9.39 -2.27
N TYR A 19 -3.41 8.46 -1.35
CA TYR A 19 -2.16 7.71 -1.29
C TYR A 19 -2.43 6.20 -1.16
N PRO A 20 -1.68 5.36 -1.88
CA PRO A 20 -0.72 5.71 -2.95
C PRO A 20 -1.38 6.18 -4.25
N SER A 21 -0.59 6.81 -5.14
CA SER A 21 -1.06 7.27 -6.46
C SER A 21 -1.46 6.09 -7.34
N ILE A 22 -2.61 6.21 -8.02
CA ILE A 22 -3.15 5.18 -8.91
C ILE A 22 -2.20 4.85 -10.07
N ASP A 23 -1.52 5.85 -10.64
CA ASP A 23 -0.61 5.63 -11.77
C ASP A 23 0.57 4.74 -11.36
N LYS A 24 1.12 4.94 -10.16
CA LYS A 24 2.19 4.11 -9.62
C LYS A 24 1.75 2.68 -9.35
N LEU A 25 0.52 2.50 -8.88
CA LEU A 25 -0.06 1.18 -8.69
C LEU A 25 -0.26 0.46 -10.02
N LEU A 26 -0.65 1.20 -11.06
CA LEU A 26 -0.85 0.65 -12.40
C LEU A 26 0.46 0.32 -13.13
N ASP A 27 1.55 1.00 -12.78
CA ASP A 27 2.90 0.67 -13.28
C ASP A 27 3.35 -0.74 -12.83
N GLN A 28 3.03 -1.12 -11.58
CA GLN A 28 3.26 -2.48 -11.08
C GLN A 28 2.20 -3.48 -11.53
N ILE A 29 0.93 -3.05 -11.56
CA ILE A 29 -0.23 -3.88 -11.91
C ILE A 29 -0.95 -3.25 -13.10
N ASN A 30 -0.59 -3.68 -14.30
CA ASN A 30 -1.06 -3.15 -15.59
C ASN A 30 -2.59 -3.21 -15.87
N SER A 31 -3.43 -3.55 -14.89
CA SER A 31 -4.87 -3.59 -15.03
C SER A 31 -5.57 -3.13 -13.76
N LYS A 32 -6.52 -2.20 -13.92
CA LYS A 32 -7.37 -1.68 -12.83
C LYS A 32 -8.11 -2.81 -12.11
N TYR A 33 -8.63 -3.79 -12.86
CA TYR A 33 -9.34 -4.94 -12.28
C TYR A 33 -8.42 -5.85 -11.48
N LYS A 34 -7.21 -6.12 -12.00
CA LYS A 34 -6.19 -6.89 -11.28
C LYS A 34 -5.78 -6.19 -10.00
N LEU A 35 -5.60 -4.86 -10.06
CA LEU A 35 -5.26 -4.04 -8.90
C LEU A 35 -6.33 -4.13 -7.81
N VAL A 36 -7.60 -3.94 -8.17
CA VAL A 36 -8.72 -4.04 -7.21
C VAL A 36 -8.78 -5.43 -6.59
N HIS A 37 -8.61 -6.48 -7.40
CA HIS A 37 -8.63 -7.86 -6.92
C HIS A 37 -7.49 -8.18 -5.95
N ILE A 38 -6.26 -7.79 -6.28
CA ILE A 38 -5.09 -7.99 -5.42
C ILE A 38 -5.25 -7.18 -4.14
N ALA A 39 -5.60 -5.89 -4.23
CA ALA A 39 -5.76 -5.03 -3.07
C ALA A 39 -6.81 -5.59 -2.10
N SER A 40 -7.91 -6.12 -2.61
CA SER A 40 -8.96 -6.76 -1.81
C SER A 40 -8.45 -8.01 -1.08
N LYS A 41 -7.76 -8.91 -1.79
CA LYS A 41 -7.17 -10.11 -1.18
C LYS A 41 -6.12 -9.76 -0.12
N THR A 42 -5.22 -8.83 -0.44
CA THR A 42 -4.17 -8.37 0.47
C THR A 42 -4.78 -7.73 1.72
N ALA A 43 -5.85 -6.92 1.57
CA ALA A 43 -6.55 -6.33 2.70
C ALA A 43 -7.13 -7.39 3.65
N HIS A 44 -7.80 -8.42 3.13
CA HIS A 44 -8.30 -9.53 3.95
C HIS A 44 -7.20 -10.27 4.68
N VAL A 45 -6.04 -10.48 4.05
CA VAL A 45 -4.89 -11.13 4.70
C VAL A 45 -4.34 -10.27 5.84
N ILE A 46 -4.21 -8.97 5.64
CA ILE A 46 -3.75 -8.02 6.67
C ILE A 46 -4.71 -8.01 7.86
N GLU A 47 -6.02 -7.98 7.59
CA GLU A 47 -7.06 -8.00 8.61
C GLU A 47 -7.06 -9.31 9.40
N ALA A 48 -6.98 -10.45 8.70
CA ALA A 48 -6.98 -11.78 9.32
C ALA A 48 -5.73 -12.04 10.16
N GLN A 49 -4.55 -11.59 9.72
CA GLN A 49 -3.30 -11.78 10.46
C GLN A 49 -3.18 -10.84 11.67
N LYS A 50 -4.06 -9.83 11.82
CA LYS A 50 -3.95 -8.73 12.79
C LYS A 50 -2.53 -8.18 12.86
N LYS A 51 -1.83 -8.18 11.73
CA LYS A 51 -0.41 -7.90 11.69
C LYS A 51 -0.23 -6.41 11.96
N GLU A 52 0.42 -6.08 13.06
CA GLU A 52 0.93 -4.74 13.25
C GLU A 52 2.03 -4.55 12.20
N LEU A 53 1.69 -3.82 11.15
CA LEU A 53 2.62 -3.43 10.10
C LEU A 53 3.23 -2.10 10.56
N PRO A 54 4.44 -2.11 11.15
CA PRO A 54 5.12 -0.87 11.47
C PRO A 54 5.36 -0.10 10.17
N GLU A 55 5.28 1.23 10.24
CA GLU A 55 5.58 2.15 9.14
C GLU A 55 4.52 2.29 8.04
N LEU A 56 3.32 1.73 8.21
CA LEU A 56 2.23 2.02 7.28
C LEU A 56 1.63 3.39 7.53
N VAL A 57 1.40 4.03 6.40
CA VAL A 57 1.05 5.42 6.24
C VAL A 57 -0.49 5.49 6.42
N CYS A 58 -1.22 4.56 5.83
CA CYS A 58 -2.68 4.48 5.92
C CYS A 58 -3.19 3.76 7.18
N ASN A 59 -4.25 4.32 7.80
CA ASN A 59 -4.95 3.68 8.92
C ASN A 59 -5.92 2.58 8.47
N LYS A 60 -6.60 2.78 7.33
CA LYS A 60 -7.57 1.82 6.78
C LYS A 60 -6.86 0.62 6.16
N VAL A 61 -7.41 -0.57 6.34
CA VAL A 61 -6.85 -1.85 5.83
C VAL A 61 -6.63 -1.81 4.32
N VAL A 62 -7.55 -1.22 3.56
CA VAL A 62 -7.40 -1.07 2.10
C VAL A 62 -6.19 -0.18 1.74
N GLY A 63 -5.99 0.93 2.44
CA GLY A 63 -4.83 1.80 2.22
C GLY A 63 -3.53 1.07 2.55
N LYS A 64 -3.51 0.31 3.65
CA LYS A 64 -2.38 -0.57 4.02
C LYS A 64 -2.07 -1.59 2.93
N ALA A 65 -3.09 -2.21 2.33
CA ALA A 65 -2.89 -3.14 1.23
C ALA A 65 -2.28 -2.49 -0.02
N LEU A 66 -2.74 -1.29 -0.38
CA LEU A 66 -2.17 -0.52 -1.50
C LEU A 66 -0.72 -0.13 -1.23
N GLU A 67 -0.37 0.14 0.02
CA GLU A 67 1.02 0.43 0.41
C GLU A 67 1.92 -0.78 0.35
N GLU A 68 1.44 -1.95 0.75
CA GLU A 68 2.22 -3.18 0.61
C GLU A 68 2.46 -3.52 -0.88
N ILE A 69 1.50 -3.19 -1.76
CA ILE A 69 1.67 -3.31 -3.22
C ILE A 69 2.77 -2.36 -3.71
N ILE A 70 2.69 -1.06 -3.39
CA ILE A 70 3.67 -0.07 -3.90
C ILE A 70 5.09 -0.24 -3.33
N ASN A 71 5.22 -0.92 -2.20
CA ASN A 71 6.51 -1.26 -1.60
C ASN A 71 7.04 -2.64 -2.04
N ASP A 72 6.44 -3.27 -3.06
CA ASP A 72 6.81 -4.61 -3.57
C ASP A 72 6.81 -5.72 -2.50
N LYS A 73 6.04 -5.55 -1.42
CA LYS A 73 5.92 -6.53 -0.33
C LYS A 73 4.88 -7.61 -0.60
N VAL A 74 4.07 -7.45 -1.66
CA VAL A 74 3.06 -8.42 -2.09
C VAL A 74 3.52 -9.12 -3.36
N LYS A 75 3.55 -10.46 -3.33
CA LYS A 75 3.73 -11.28 -4.53
C LYS A 75 2.39 -11.83 -4.99
N PHE A 76 2.05 -11.60 -6.25
CA PHE A 76 0.85 -12.14 -6.89
C PHE A 76 1.23 -12.80 -8.21
N VAL A 77 0.59 -13.93 -8.51
CA VAL A 77 0.73 -14.64 -9.79
C VAL A 77 -0.67 -14.77 -10.36
N PHE A 78 -0.86 -14.26 -11.57
CA PHE A 78 -2.07 -14.51 -12.35
C PHE A 78 -1.78 -15.72 -13.24
N LYS A 79 -2.60 -16.76 -13.10
CA LYS A 79 -2.56 -17.94 -13.95
C LYS A 79 -3.51 -17.75 -15.13
#